data_AF-A0A835GPH0-F1
#
_entry.id   AF-A0A835GPH0-F1
#
_cell.length_a   1.000
_cell.length_b   1.000
_cell.length_c   1.000
_cell.angle_alpha   90.00
_cell.angle_beta   90.00
_cell.angle_gamma   90.00
#
_symmetry.space_group_name_H-M   'P 1'
#
loop_
_entity.id
_entity.type
_entity.pdbx_description
1 polymer ?
#
loop_
_entity_poly.entity_id
_entity_poly.type
_entity_poly.pdbx_seq_one_letter_code
_entity_poly.pdbx_strand_id
1 'polypeptide(L)'
;MSDQGTFAGFHQGCMTRLILRRVVNRCRCLPFDFTSKELDVEDFSICSWEHYICIYQTIDMIEVDIKDIISDSECYQRCDYVEYDSEVEFIKHQRHLTAMNESYSRVLIHFSQNTCMKYRREVLYTWDQMLANLGGIFGLCLGGSVISVIELIWYLIEVHYAIFCSFFKNHIAPKEKEKKKEKVFVISHKEVLLKKTSGKKLGKYKFMH
;
A
#
# COMPACT_ATOMS: atom_id res chain seq x y z
N MET A 1 7.13 23.43 -7.09
CA MET A 1 6.78 23.74 -5.69
C MET A 1 6.34 25.19 -5.69
N SER A 2 5.07 25.41 -5.99
CA SER A 2 4.47 26.73 -6.08
C SER A 2 3.32 26.70 -5.09
N ASP A 3 3.58 27.17 -3.88
CA ASP A 3 2.55 27.45 -2.88
C ASP A 3 1.73 28.62 -3.42
N GLN A 4 0.66 28.31 -4.15
CA GLN A 4 -0.40 29.29 -4.35
C GLN A 4 -1.09 29.45 -3.00
N GLY A 5 -0.81 30.58 -2.36
CA GLY A 5 -1.40 31.04 -1.10
C GLY A 5 -2.92 31.14 -1.19
N THR A 6 -3.57 30.00 -1.16
CA THR A 6 -4.98 29.88 -0.81
C THR A 6 -5.00 29.50 0.67
N PHE A 7 -5.38 30.46 1.50
CA PHE A 7 -5.72 30.27 2.91
C PHE A 7 -6.69 29.07 3.13
N ALA A 8 -7.40 28.65 2.08
CA ALA A 8 -8.29 27.48 2.04
C ALA A 8 -7.59 26.12 1.84
N GLY A 9 -6.27 26.06 1.61
CA GLY A 9 -5.56 24.82 1.28
C GLY A 9 -5.12 23.97 2.47
N PHE A 10 -5.07 24.54 3.67
CA PHE A 10 -4.57 23.84 4.87
C PHE A 10 -5.69 23.66 5.90
N HIS A 11 -5.68 22.53 6.63
CA HIS A 11 -6.71 22.19 7.60
C HIS A 11 -6.95 23.32 8.62
N GLN A 12 -5.89 23.91 9.18
CA GLN A 12 -6.04 25.02 10.13
C GLN A 12 -6.69 26.25 9.48
N GLY A 13 -6.28 26.63 8.26
CA GLY A 13 -6.88 27.75 7.54
C GLY A 13 -8.36 27.52 7.20
N CYS A 14 -8.71 26.29 6.80
CA CYS A 14 -10.11 25.87 6.60
C CYS A 14 -10.93 26.02 7.89
N MET A 15 -10.41 25.51 9.02
CA MET A 15 -11.07 25.61 10.32
C MET A 15 -11.22 27.06 10.78
N THR A 16 -10.17 27.88 10.65
CA THR A 16 -10.23 29.31 10.99
C THR A 16 -11.29 30.02 10.16
N ARG A 17 -11.37 29.75 8.85
CA ARG A 17 -12.42 30.32 7.98
C ARG A 17 -13.81 29.93 8.44
N LEU A 18 -14.04 28.68 8.81
CA LEU A 18 -15.35 28.21 9.29
C LEU A 18 -15.76 28.85 10.61
N ILE A 19 -14.85 28.94 11.57
CA ILE A 19 -15.09 29.58 12.86
C ILE A 19 -15.42 31.06 12.64
N LEU A 20 -14.60 31.76 11.87
CA LEU A 20 -14.81 33.18 11.57
C LEU A 20 -16.11 33.42 10.81
N ARG A 21 -16.46 32.57 9.84
CA ARG A 21 -17.75 32.65 9.14
C ARG A 21 -18.93 32.58 10.10
N ARG A 22 -18.88 31.69 11.10
CA ARG A 22 -19.92 31.57 12.12
C ARG A 22 -19.96 32.79 13.04
N VAL A 23 -18.82 33.35 13.42
CA VAL A 23 -18.73 34.60 14.18
C VAL A 23 -19.34 35.77 13.41
N VAL A 24 -18.97 35.95 12.14
CA VAL A 24 -19.50 37.03 11.28
C VAL A 24 -21.02 36.88 11.10
N ASN A 25 -21.52 35.67 10.82
CA ASN A 25 -22.95 35.42 10.65
C ASN A 25 -23.77 35.73 11.93
N ARG A 26 -23.18 35.53 13.11
CA ARG A 26 -23.86 35.78 14.40
C ARG A 26 -23.75 37.22 14.88
N CYS A 27 -22.55 37.80 14.83
CA CYS A 27 -22.27 39.13 15.36
C CYS A 27 -22.38 40.24 14.30
N ARG A 28 -22.57 39.90 13.02
CA ARG A 28 -22.77 40.84 11.89
C ARG A 28 -21.71 41.92 11.79
N CYS A 29 -20.47 41.56 12.05
CA CYS A 29 -19.32 42.44 11.89
C CYS A 29 -18.14 41.64 11.37
N LEU A 30 -17.21 42.30 10.68
CA LEU A 30 -16.05 41.68 10.06
C LEU A 30 -14.77 41.94 10.88
N PRO A 31 -13.97 40.91 11.24
CA PRO A 31 -12.69 41.12 11.88
C PRO A 31 -11.72 41.92 10.99
N PHE A 32 -10.83 42.71 11.60
CA PHE A 32 -9.99 43.68 10.89
C PHE A 32 -9.09 43.07 9.80
N ASP A 33 -8.53 41.89 10.04
CA ASP A 33 -7.58 41.25 9.12
C ASP A 33 -8.25 40.43 7.99
N PHE A 34 -9.58 40.39 7.94
CA PHE A 34 -10.32 39.52 7.03
C PHE A 34 -11.29 40.30 6.14
N THR A 35 -11.48 39.81 4.92
CA THR A 35 -12.43 40.38 3.96
C THR A 35 -13.68 39.51 3.78
N SER A 36 -14.80 40.13 3.38
CA SER A 36 -16.06 39.43 3.08
C SER A 36 -15.89 38.37 1.98
N LYS A 37 -15.01 38.63 0.99
CA LYS A 37 -14.67 37.70 -0.10
C LYS A 37 -13.90 36.46 0.37
N GLU A 38 -12.98 36.60 1.33
CA GLU A 38 -12.21 35.48 1.86
C GLU A 38 -13.08 34.52 2.68
N LEU A 39 -14.11 35.06 3.34
CA LEU A 39 -15.01 34.34 4.23
C LEU A 39 -16.31 33.84 3.56
N ASP A 40 -16.57 34.23 2.32
CA ASP A 40 -17.82 33.92 1.60
C ASP A 40 -19.07 34.35 2.39
N VAL A 41 -19.05 35.60 2.84
CA VAL A 41 -20.10 36.23 3.67
C VAL A 41 -20.53 37.56 3.07
N GLU A 42 -21.69 38.04 3.50
CA GLU A 42 -22.15 39.39 3.20
C GLU A 42 -21.17 40.45 3.72
N ASP A 43 -21.18 41.62 3.09
CA ASP A 43 -20.27 42.70 3.43
C ASP A 43 -20.77 43.43 4.69
N PHE A 44 -20.03 43.32 5.78
CA PHE A 44 -20.31 43.96 7.06
C PHE A 44 -19.23 44.99 7.40
N SER A 45 -19.57 45.97 8.23
CA SER A 45 -18.58 46.89 8.79
C SER A 45 -17.57 46.16 9.67
N ILE A 46 -16.36 46.71 9.76
CA ILE A 46 -15.33 46.21 10.66
C ILE A 46 -15.85 46.21 12.11
N CYS A 47 -15.58 45.14 12.86
CA CYS A 47 -16.00 45.00 14.25
C CYS A 47 -15.42 46.15 15.11
N SER A 48 -16.30 46.85 15.81
CA SER A 48 -15.94 47.80 16.87
C SER A 48 -15.91 47.11 18.24
N TRP A 49 -15.43 47.81 19.26
CA TRP A 49 -15.35 47.34 20.65
C TRP A 49 -16.70 46.84 21.21
N GLU A 50 -17.81 47.42 20.76
CA GLU A 50 -19.16 47.03 21.17
C GLU A 50 -19.52 45.58 20.80
N HIS A 51 -18.95 45.07 19.70
CA HIS A 51 -19.20 43.70 19.22
C HIS A 51 -18.30 42.67 19.88
N TYR A 52 -17.29 43.10 20.64
CA TYR A 52 -16.32 42.22 21.28
C TYR A 52 -16.99 41.21 22.20
N ILE A 53 -17.96 41.63 23.02
CA ILE A 53 -18.71 40.73 23.90
C ILE A 53 -19.40 39.61 23.10
N CYS A 54 -20.02 39.94 21.97
CA CYS A 54 -20.65 38.94 21.09
C CYS A 54 -19.63 37.95 20.53
N ILE A 55 -18.47 38.45 20.10
CA ILE A 55 -17.40 37.62 19.53
C ILE A 55 -16.91 36.61 20.58
N TYR A 56 -16.58 37.06 21.79
CA TYR A 56 -16.10 36.18 22.87
C TYR A 56 -17.13 35.13 23.25
N GLN A 57 -18.38 35.55 23.48
CA GLN A 57 -19.46 34.61 23.78
C GLN A 57 -19.68 33.60 22.66
N THR A 58 -19.51 34.01 21.40
CA THR A 58 -19.66 33.10 20.25
C THR A 58 -18.50 32.12 20.17
N ILE A 59 -17.27 32.56 20.42
CA ILE A 59 -16.08 31.71 20.45
C ILE A 59 -16.18 30.70 21.59
N ASP A 60 -16.57 31.13 22.79
CA ASP A 60 -16.76 30.23 23.94
C ASP A 60 -17.81 29.15 23.66
N MET A 61 -18.94 29.53 23.03
CA MET A 61 -19.96 28.55 22.60
C MET A 61 -19.42 27.59 21.54
N ILE A 62 -18.64 28.10 20.59
CA ILE A 62 -18.00 27.28 19.56
C ILE A 62 -17.03 26.27 20.19
N GLU A 63 -16.25 26.67 21.19
CA GLU A 63 -15.27 25.80 21.86
C GLU A 63 -15.94 24.60 22.54
N VAL A 64 -17.10 24.82 23.17
CA VAL A 64 -17.89 23.75 23.82
C VAL A 64 -18.47 22.78 22.78
N ASP A 65 -18.96 23.30 21.64
CA ASP A 65 -19.62 22.54 20.59
C ASP A 65 -18.67 22.16 19.41
N ILE A 66 -17.35 22.19 19.62
CA ILE A 66 -16.33 21.94 18.58
C ILE A 66 -16.60 20.64 17.80
N LYS A 67 -17.14 19.60 18.46
CA LYS A 67 -17.44 18.31 17.83
C LYS A 67 -18.51 18.41 16.74
N ASP A 68 -19.54 19.22 16.95
CA ASP A 68 -20.61 19.40 15.97
C ASP A 68 -20.11 20.20 14.78
N ILE A 69 -19.22 21.17 15.02
CA ILE A 69 -18.56 21.95 13.97
C ILE A 69 -17.65 21.07 13.11
N ILE A 70 -16.86 20.20 13.74
CA ILE A 70 -15.97 19.28 13.03
C ILE A 70 -16.78 18.27 12.22
N SER A 71 -17.85 17.71 12.81
CA SER A 71 -18.69 16.70 12.15
C SER A 71 -19.46 17.25 10.94
N ASP A 72 -19.82 18.52 10.96
CA ASP A 72 -20.55 19.20 9.87
C ASP A 72 -19.59 19.84 8.84
N SER A 73 -18.28 19.89 9.12
CA SER A 73 -17.29 20.52 8.26
C SER A 73 -16.60 19.54 7.30
N GLU A 74 -16.51 19.91 6.02
CA GLU A 74 -15.70 19.20 5.01
C GLU A 74 -14.20 19.61 5.05
N CYS A 75 -13.67 19.98 6.22
CA CYS A 75 -12.26 20.35 6.37
C CYS A 75 -11.38 19.10 6.54
N TYR A 76 -11.04 18.44 5.43
CA TYR A 76 -10.11 17.30 5.46
C TYR A 76 -8.65 17.75 5.46
N GLN A 77 -7.79 16.98 6.13
CA GLN A 77 -6.35 17.14 5.99
C GLN A 77 -5.90 16.80 4.57
N ARG A 78 -4.92 17.54 4.05
CA ARG A 78 -4.27 17.18 2.79
C ARG A 78 -3.51 15.87 2.94
N CYS A 79 -3.47 15.09 1.87
CA CYS A 79 -2.72 13.83 1.81
C CYS A 79 -1.19 14.06 1.83
N ASP A 80 -0.76 15.23 1.39
CA ASP A 80 0.61 15.71 1.40
C ASP A 80 0.72 16.95 2.29
N TYR A 81 1.35 16.79 3.45
CA TYR A 81 1.63 17.89 4.37
C TYR A 81 3.02 17.75 4.95
N VAL A 82 3.57 18.89 5.38
CA VAL A 82 4.86 18.96 6.07
C VAL A 82 4.57 19.48 7.47
N GLU A 83 5.10 18.77 8.47
CA GLU A 83 4.99 19.13 9.87
C GLU A 83 6.38 19.40 10.42
N TYR A 84 6.52 20.49 11.16
CA TYR A 84 7.77 20.89 11.79
C TYR A 84 7.60 20.75 13.29
N ASP A 85 8.36 19.85 13.89
CA ASP A 85 8.50 19.79 15.34
C ASP A 85 9.52 20.83 15.81
N SER A 86 9.22 21.51 16.91
CA SER A 86 10.03 22.63 17.41
C SER A 86 10.37 22.43 18.87
N GLU A 87 11.67 22.35 19.17
CA GLU A 87 12.19 22.36 20.52
C GLU A 87 12.68 23.78 20.87
N VAL A 88 12.30 24.28 22.04
CA VAL A 88 12.62 25.65 22.46
C VAL A 88 13.58 25.61 23.65
N GLU A 89 14.78 26.14 23.45
CA GLU A 89 15.77 26.32 24.51
C GLU A 89 15.94 27.80 24.87
N PHE A 90 15.83 28.11 26.17
CA PHE A 90 16.02 29.45 26.70
C PHE A 90 17.40 29.60 27.30
N ILE A 91 18.30 30.27 26.59
CA ILE A 91 19.63 30.59 27.11
C ILE A 91 19.59 31.98 27.74
N LYS A 92 19.73 32.04 29.07
CA LYS A 92 19.98 33.32 29.75
C LYS A 92 21.38 33.82 29.37
N HIS A 93 21.43 34.89 28.58
CA HIS A 93 22.69 35.47 28.13
C HIS A 93 23.38 36.20 29.28
N GLN A 94 24.06 35.48 30.17
CA GLN A 94 24.81 36.06 31.28
C GLN A 94 26.30 36.09 30.93
N ARG A 95 26.68 36.97 29.99
CA ARG A 95 28.09 37.29 29.75
C ARG A 95 28.29 38.77 30.06
N HIS A 96 28.94 39.06 31.19
CA HIS A 96 29.67 40.29 31.50
C HIS A 96 29.28 41.54 30.69
N LEU A 97 28.02 41.93 30.75
CA LEU A 97 27.54 43.20 30.23
C LEU A 97 26.69 43.81 31.33
N THR A 98 27.35 44.60 32.16
CA THR A 98 26.78 45.46 33.20
C THR A 98 25.88 46.57 32.61
N ALA A 99 25.40 46.42 31.36
CA ALA A 99 24.61 47.40 30.61
C ALA A 99 23.82 46.76 29.43
N MET A 100 23.29 45.55 29.57
CA MET A 100 22.27 45.05 28.62
C MET A 100 20.89 45.53 29.08
N ASN A 101 20.31 46.45 28.32
CA ASN A 101 18.95 46.98 28.52
C ASN A 101 17.90 45.86 28.51
N GLU A 102 16.89 45.95 29.37
CA GLU A 102 15.77 44.98 29.53
C GLU A 102 14.87 44.81 28.29
N SER A 103 15.18 45.49 27.18
CA SER A 103 14.33 45.61 25.99
C SER A 103 14.80 44.80 24.78
N TYR A 104 15.87 43.99 24.90
CA TYR A 104 16.39 43.19 23.77
C TYR A 104 16.22 41.69 24.01
N SER A 105 15.45 41.04 23.13
CA SER A 105 15.35 39.58 23.03
C SER A 105 15.94 39.11 21.70
N ARG A 106 16.65 37.98 21.72
CA ARG A 106 17.19 37.33 20.51
C ARG A 106 16.60 35.94 20.40
N VAL A 107 15.95 35.66 19.28
CA VAL A 107 15.45 34.34 18.92
C VAL A 107 16.29 33.81 17.77
N LEU A 108 16.87 32.63 17.93
CA LEU A 108 17.59 31.93 16.88
C LEU A 108 16.76 30.72 16.45
N ILE A 109 16.35 30.69 15.18
CA ILE A 109 15.61 29.58 14.59
C ILE A 109 16.58 28.85 13.66
N HIS A 110 16.82 27.58 13.91
CA HIS A 110 17.66 26.75 13.06
C HIS A 110 17.10 25.32 13.00
N PHE A 111 17.38 24.62 11.90
CA PHE A 111 17.10 23.19 11.83
C PHE A 111 18.13 22.44 12.68
N SER A 112 17.66 21.48 13.48
CA SER A 112 18.55 20.60 14.24
C SER A 112 19.35 19.68 13.31
N GLN A 113 18.73 19.22 12.22
CA GLN A 113 19.32 18.33 11.22
C GLN A 113 18.97 18.78 9.80
N ASN A 114 19.85 18.49 8.84
CA ASN A 114 19.61 18.77 7.41
C ASN A 114 18.86 17.63 6.69
N THR A 115 18.16 16.79 7.44
CA THR A 115 17.42 15.62 6.95
C THR A 115 15.97 15.70 7.41
N CYS A 116 15.05 15.21 6.58
CA CYS A 116 13.62 15.22 6.85
C CYS A 116 13.07 13.78 6.85
N MET A 117 12.21 13.46 7.82
CA MET A 117 11.51 12.17 7.89
C MET A 117 10.28 12.22 6.97
N LYS A 118 10.21 11.29 6.00
CA LYS A 118 9.09 11.20 5.07
C LYS A 118 8.23 9.98 5.37
N TYR A 119 6.97 10.22 5.74
CA TYR A 119 5.97 9.17 5.89
C TYR A 119 5.14 9.05 4.61
N ARG A 120 4.96 7.83 4.10
CA ARG A 120 4.10 7.54 2.95
C ARG A 120 3.20 6.35 3.29
N ARG A 121 1.91 6.50 3.08
CA ARG A 121 0.94 5.40 3.17
C ARG A 121 0.85 4.73 1.81
N GLU A 122 1.05 3.41 1.78
CA GLU A 122 0.94 2.60 0.57
C GLU A 122 -0.10 1.49 0.81
N VAL A 123 -0.79 1.09 -0.26
CA VAL A 123 -1.83 0.05 -0.18
C VAL A 123 -1.14 -1.30 -0.01
N LEU A 124 -1.42 -1.99 1.12
CA LEU A 124 -0.78 -3.27 1.46
C LEU A 124 -1.19 -4.43 0.54
N TYR A 125 -2.43 -4.42 0.04
CA TYR A 125 -2.97 -5.48 -0.79
C TYR A 125 -3.67 -4.90 -2.00
N THR A 126 -3.05 -5.07 -3.17
CA THR A 126 -3.62 -4.62 -4.43
C THR A 126 -4.44 -5.73 -5.08
N TRP A 127 -5.41 -5.36 -5.93
CA TRP A 127 -6.21 -6.32 -6.68
C TRP A 127 -5.37 -7.25 -7.56
N ASP A 128 -4.24 -6.75 -8.09
CA ASP A 128 -3.29 -7.55 -8.85
C ASP A 128 -2.65 -8.66 -8.00
N GLN A 129 -2.15 -8.31 -6.80
CA GLN A 129 -1.62 -9.28 -5.85
C GLN A 129 -2.68 -10.29 -5.39
N MET A 130 -3.94 -9.86 -5.26
CA MET A 130 -5.05 -10.76 -4.96
C MET A 130 -5.24 -11.80 -6.06
N LEU A 131 -5.32 -11.34 -7.31
CA LEU A 131 -5.53 -12.21 -8.45
C LEU A 131 -4.35 -13.15 -8.69
N ALA A 132 -3.12 -12.68 -8.48
CA ALA A 132 -1.92 -13.52 -8.58
C ALA A 132 -1.95 -14.66 -7.55
N ASN A 133 -2.31 -14.38 -6.30
CA ASN A 133 -2.39 -15.38 -5.23
C ASN A 133 -3.52 -16.39 -5.49
N LEU A 134 -4.70 -15.92 -5.89
CA LEU A 134 -5.84 -16.79 -6.23
C LEU A 134 -5.54 -17.63 -7.47
N GLY A 135 -4.97 -17.02 -8.52
CA GLY A 135 -4.57 -17.70 -9.74
C GLY A 135 -3.51 -18.78 -9.50
N GLY A 136 -2.56 -18.54 -8.58
CA GLY A 136 -1.58 -19.54 -8.17
C GLY A 136 -2.21 -20.76 -7.51
N ILE A 137 -3.14 -20.55 -6.56
CA ILE A 137 -3.85 -21.64 -5.87
C ILE A 137 -4.71 -22.43 -6.86
N PHE A 138 -5.52 -21.75 -7.68
CA PHE A 138 -6.35 -22.42 -8.68
C PHE A 138 -5.51 -23.15 -9.74
N GLY A 139 -4.39 -22.57 -10.16
CA GLY A 139 -3.46 -23.20 -11.10
C GLY A 139 -2.84 -24.48 -10.54
N LEU A 140 -2.46 -24.50 -9.27
CA LEU A 140 -1.93 -25.70 -8.60
C LEU A 140 -3.00 -26.79 -8.47
N CYS A 141 -4.22 -26.43 -8.04
CA CYS A 141 -5.32 -27.38 -7.91
C CYS A 141 -5.71 -27.98 -9.27
N LEU A 142 -5.94 -27.14 -10.29
CA LEU A 142 -6.30 -27.59 -11.63
C LEU A 142 -5.17 -28.38 -12.30
N GLY A 143 -3.92 -27.93 -12.16
CA GLY A 143 -2.74 -28.64 -12.69
C GLY A 143 -2.60 -30.04 -12.10
N GLY A 144 -2.75 -30.18 -10.78
CA GLY A 144 -2.76 -31.48 -10.11
C GLY A 144 -3.91 -32.39 -10.58
N SER A 145 -5.12 -31.83 -10.72
CA SER A 145 -6.27 -32.57 -11.26
C SER A 145 -6.03 -33.06 -12.69
N VAL A 146 -5.44 -32.24 -13.56
CA VAL A 146 -5.18 -32.61 -14.97
C VAL A 146 -4.13 -33.72 -15.08
N ILE A 147 -3.04 -33.65 -14.31
CA ILE A 147 -2.01 -34.71 -14.31
C ILE A 147 -2.63 -36.03 -13.85
N SER A 148 -3.44 -36.02 -12.80
CA SER A 148 -4.13 -37.21 -12.30
C SER A 148 -5.08 -37.81 -13.35
N VAL A 149 -5.82 -36.99 -14.08
CA VAL A 149 -6.71 -37.45 -15.16
C VAL A 149 -5.90 -38.09 -16.31
N ILE A 150 -4.74 -37.53 -16.67
CA ILE A 150 -3.88 -38.09 -17.71
C ILE A 150 -3.35 -39.47 -17.29
N GLU A 151 -2.90 -39.62 -16.05
CA GLU A 151 -2.45 -40.92 -15.51
C GLU A 151 -3.58 -41.96 -15.52
N LEU A 152 -4.79 -41.56 -15.13
CA LEU A 152 -5.97 -42.43 -15.18
C LEU A 152 -6.23 -42.95 -16.60
N ILE A 153 -6.14 -42.09 -17.62
CA ILE A 153 -6.35 -42.47 -19.01
C ILE A 153 -5.29 -43.48 -19.47
N TRP A 154 -4.01 -43.24 -19.15
CA TRP A 154 -2.93 -44.18 -19.48
C TRP A 154 -3.15 -45.56 -18.83
N TYR A 155 -3.54 -45.58 -17.56
CA TYR A 155 -3.84 -46.83 -16.85
C TYR A 155 -5.00 -47.58 -17.49
N LEU A 156 -6.08 -46.89 -17.86
CA LEU A 156 -7.23 -47.50 -18.53
C LEU A 156 -6.87 -48.10 -19.89
N ILE A 157 -6.02 -47.42 -20.66
CA ILE A 157 -5.53 -47.92 -21.96
C ILE A 157 -4.72 -49.21 -21.74
N GLU A 158 -3.76 -49.21 -20.81
CA GLU A 158 -2.93 -50.39 -20.53
C GLU A 158 -3.77 -51.59 -20.06
N VAL A 159 -4.72 -51.36 -19.17
CA VAL A 159 -5.66 -52.39 -18.71
C VAL A 159 -6.54 -52.90 -19.86
N HIS A 160 -7.08 -52.01 -20.70
CA HIS A 160 -7.89 -52.42 -21.86
C HIS A 160 -7.09 -53.25 -22.87
N TYR A 161 -5.85 -52.85 -23.18
CA TYR A 161 -4.98 -53.62 -24.07
C TYR A 161 -4.61 -54.98 -23.46
N ALA A 162 -4.34 -55.06 -22.16
CA ALA A 162 -4.06 -56.33 -21.48
C ALA A 162 -5.28 -57.27 -21.50
N ILE A 163 -6.49 -56.75 -21.24
CA ILE A 163 -7.74 -57.50 -21.33
C ILE A 163 -8.00 -57.95 -22.77
N PHE A 164 -7.81 -57.08 -23.76
CA PHE A 164 -7.96 -57.43 -25.17
C PHE A 164 -6.96 -58.52 -25.61
N CYS A 165 -5.67 -58.41 -25.23
CA CYS A 165 -4.66 -59.42 -25.54
C CYS A 165 -4.92 -60.76 -24.85
N SER A 166 -5.41 -60.76 -23.60
CA SER A 166 -5.81 -61.98 -22.91
C SER A 166 -7.05 -62.63 -23.53
N PHE A 167 -7.99 -61.85 -24.06
CA PHE A 167 -9.15 -62.36 -24.79
C PHE A 167 -8.76 -62.96 -26.16
N PHE A 168 -7.84 -62.31 -26.90
CA PHE A 168 -7.31 -62.84 -28.17
C PHE A 168 -6.44 -64.10 -27.99
N LYS A 169 -5.69 -64.21 -26.89
CA LYS A 169 -4.95 -65.45 -26.57
C LYS A 169 -5.85 -66.65 -26.29
N ASN A 170 -7.06 -66.45 -25.77
CA ASN A 170 -8.00 -67.54 -25.49
C ASN A 170 -8.68 -68.12 -26.76
N HIS A 171 -8.64 -67.43 -27.90
CA HIS A 171 -9.24 -67.89 -29.15
C HIS A 171 -8.26 -68.62 -30.10
N ILE A 172 -6.93 -68.56 -29.89
CA ILE A 172 -5.88 -69.12 -30.80
C ILE A 172 -4.79 -69.90 -30.03
N ALA A 173 -5.12 -70.89 -29.22
CA ALA A 173 -4.10 -71.82 -28.71
C ALA A 173 -4.60 -73.28 -28.60
N PRO A 174 -4.09 -74.23 -29.41
CA PRO A 174 -4.11 -75.65 -29.06
C PRO A 174 -3.04 -75.92 -27.98
N LYS A 175 -3.31 -76.91 -27.12
CA LYS A 175 -2.47 -77.28 -25.98
C LYS A 175 -1.15 -77.91 -26.41
N GLU A 176 -0.02 -77.42 -25.90
CA GLU A 176 1.15 -78.26 -25.65
C GLU A 176 1.96 -77.77 -24.44
N LYS A 177 2.46 -78.73 -23.64
CA LYS A 177 3.20 -78.56 -22.38
C LYS A 177 4.71 -78.59 -22.66
N GLU A 178 5.51 -77.68 -22.11
CA GLU A 178 6.70 -77.99 -21.26
C GLU A 178 7.52 -76.76 -20.81
N LYS A 179 7.84 -76.78 -19.50
CA LYS A 179 9.05 -76.37 -18.74
C LYS A 179 9.71 -74.96 -18.86
N LYS A 180 9.59 -74.26 -17.71
CA LYS A 180 10.64 -73.68 -16.82
C LYS A 180 11.67 -72.68 -17.41
N LYS A 181 11.63 -71.44 -16.91
CA LYS A 181 12.75 -70.79 -16.19
C LYS A 181 12.28 -69.51 -15.49
N GLU A 182 12.31 -69.57 -14.17
CA GLU A 182 12.31 -68.42 -13.27
C GLU A 182 13.57 -67.59 -13.48
N LYS A 183 13.43 -66.29 -13.69
CA LYS A 183 14.49 -65.30 -13.48
C LYS A 183 13.89 -64.09 -12.78
N VAL A 184 14.04 -64.12 -11.46
CA VAL A 184 14.03 -62.94 -10.61
C VAL A 184 15.09 -61.97 -11.15
N PHE A 185 14.70 -60.72 -11.45
CA PHE A 185 15.65 -59.64 -11.73
C PHE A 185 15.58 -58.64 -10.59
N VAL A 186 16.55 -58.77 -9.68
CA VAL A 186 16.87 -57.77 -8.66
C VAL A 186 17.52 -56.58 -9.38
N ILE A 187 17.01 -55.38 -9.13
CA ILE A 187 17.63 -54.12 -9.57
C ILE A 187 18.93 -53.94 -8.78
N SER A 188 20.08 -53.98 -9.46
CA SER A 188 21.38 -53.61 -8.86
C SER A 188 21.95 -52.39 -9.56
N HIS A 189 22.08 -51.34 -8.76
CA HIS A 189 22.52 -49.99 -9.06
C HIS A 189 24.05 -49.99 -9.30
N LYS A 190 24.53 -50.34 -10.51
CA LYS A 190 25.99 -50.34 -10.77
C LYS A 190 26.47 -50.07 -12.20
N GLU A 191 25.77 -49.25 -12.99
CA GLU A 191 26.30 -48.73 -14.27
C GLU A 191 26.30 -47.19 -14.38
N VAL A 192 26.49 -46.50 -13.25
CA VAL A 192 26.69 -45.04 -13.23
C VAL A 192 28.14 -44.62 -13.53
N LEU A 193 29.11 -45.55 -13.66
CA LEU A 193 30.54 -45.17 -13.62
C LEU A 193 31.45 -45.60 -14.79
N LEU A 194 30.95 -46.17 -15.90
CA LEU A 194 31.85 -46.67 -16.96
C LEU A 194 31.60 -46.17 -18.39
N LYS A 195 30.73 -45.17 -18.62
CA LYS A 195 30.59 -44.55 -19.96
C LYS A 195 30.86 -43.06 -20.02
N LYS A 196 31.61 -42.53 -19.06
CA LYS A 196 32.30 -41.24 -19.14
C LYS A 196 33.71 -41.49 -19.66
N THR A 197 33.86 -41.82 -20.94
CA THR A 197 35.06 -41.57 -21.78
C THR A 197 34.93 -42.33 -23.11
N SER A 198 34.66 -41.59 -24.19
CA SER A 198 35.22 -41.76 -25.54
C SER A 198 34.18 -41.47 -26.64
N GLY A 199 34.52 -40.51 -27.51
CA GLY A 199 34.07 -40.52 -28.89
C GLY A 199 32.93 -39.57 -29.29
N LYS A 200 33.23 -38.27 -29.34
CA LYS A 200 32.52 -37.31 -30.20
C LYS A 200 32.47 -37.83 -31.64
N LYS A 201 31.28 -37.94 -32.24
CA LYS A 201 31.08 -37.69 -33.68
C LYS A 201 29.78 -36.92 -33.90
N LEU A 202 29.97 -35.85 -34.67
CA LEU A 202 29.07 -34.75 -34.97
C LEU A 202 28.15 -35.16 -36.13
N GLY A 203 26.83 -35.09 -35.95
CA GLY A 203 25.84 -35.27 -37.02
C GLY A 203 24.83 -34.13 -36.95
N LYS A 204 24.92 -33.21 -37.91
CA LYS A 204 24.16 -31.97 -38.01
C LYS A 204 22.70 -32.25 -38.39
N TYR A 205 21.76 -31.62 -37.69
CA TYR A 205 20.40 -31.39 -38.19
C TYR A 205 20.40 -30.04 -38.91
N LYS A 206 19.95 -29.99 -40.17
CA LYS A 206 19.67 -28.74 -40.90
C LYS A 206 18.21 -28.79 -41.35
N PHE A 207 17.42 -27.89 -40.78
CA PHE A 207 16.04 -27.60 -41.18
C PHE A 207 16.02 -26.94 -42.57
N MET A 208 14.92 -27.20 -43.27
CA MET A 208 14.59 -26.72 -44.61
C MET A 208 13.86 -25.37 -44.51
N HIS A 209 14.58 -24.27 -44.76
CA HIS A 209 14.24 -23.13 -45.64
C HIS A 209 15.27 -22.01 -45.47
#